data_AF-A0A1U7NM23-F1
#
_entry.id   AF-A0A1U7NM23-F1
#
_cell.length_a   1.000
_cell.length_b   1.000
_cell.length_c   1.000
_cell.angle_alpha   90.00
_cell.angle_beta   90.00
_cell.angle_gamma   90.00
#
_symmetry.space_group_name_H-M   'P 1'
#
loop_
_entity.id
_entity.type
_entity.pdbx_description
1 polymer ?
#
loop_
_entity_poly.entity_id
_entity_poly.type
_entity_poly.pdbx_seq_one_letter_code
_entity_poly.pdbx_strand_id
1 'polypeptide(L)'
;MNWNDIDFSAIQKMVDSLSEEEKANLQSIAQNMMRGDIEPNMERQAQEEIEETDPLFQKLNMIEEEFENLPGTMQDALEAAIDLEEYYDEDLDADYSASVLFYAKALLNACRTSLYPHLKEMLAGMPSAQTTLFSYLQALNESNIHTLVDQGKGESATWASLATLISFMQLQLQRAEYDTISYADLVVIKHQLLDTKDLLLPFAIS
;
A
#
# COMPACT_ATOMS: atom_id res chain seq x y z
N MET A 1 -5.35 -27.49 27.32
CA MET A 1 -6.63 -27.71 28.01
C MET A 1 -6.65 -29.12 28.56
N ASN A 2 -6.89 -29.29 29.85
CA ASN A 2 -6.91 -30.59 30.52
C ASN A 2 -8.38 -31.08 30.56
N TRP A 3 -8.67 -32.24 29.96
CA TRP A 3 -10.04 -32.75 29.76
C TRP A 3 -10.81 -33.05 31.06
N ASN A 4 -10.13 -33.05 32.19
CA ASN A 4 -10.70 -33.31 33.51
C ASN A 4 -11.40 -32.09 34.15
N ASP A 5 -11.27 -30.90 33.58
CA ASP A 5 -11.90 -29.68 34.10
C ASP A 5 -13.26 -29.38 33.44
N ILE A 6 -13.72 -30.23 32.51
CA ILE A 6 -15.04 -30.13 31.88
C ILE A 6 -16.06 -30.84 32.76
N ASP A 7 -16.99 -30.09 33.37
CA ASP A 7 -18.06 -30.67 34.18
C ASP A 7 -19.18 -31.24 33.28
N PHE A 8 -18.99 -32.49 32.86
CA PHE A 8 -19.97 -33.22 32.05
C PHE A 8 -21.33 -33.39 32.74
N SER A 9 -21.40 -33.23 34.08
CA SER A 9 -22.67 -33.31 34.81
C SER A 9 -23.55 -32.06 34.60
N ALA A 10 -22.93 -30.90 34.38
CA ALA A 10 -23.64 -29.66 34.04
C ALA A 10 -24.19 -29.71 32.61
N ILE A 11 -23.42 -30.28 31.67
CA ILE A 11 -23.86 -30.49 30.28
C ILE A 11 -25.03 -31.47 30.23
N GLN A 12 -24.97 -32.56 31.00
CA GLN A 12 -26.06 -33.55 31.09
C GLN A 12 -27.37 -32.92 31.59
N LYS A 13 -27.31 -32.11 32.67
CA LYS A 13 -28.50 -31.40 33.19
C LYS A 13 -29.09 -30.42 32.18
N MET A 14 -28.24 -29.79 31.36
CA MET A 14 -28.66 -28.86 30.33
C MET A 14 -29.40 -29.62 29.20
N VAL A 15 -28.85 -30.75 28.74
CA VAL A 15 -29.49 -31.60 27.73
C VAL A 15 -30.81 -32.18 28.24
N ASP A 16 -30.87 -32.61 29.50
CA ASP A 16 -32.08 -33.18 30.09
C ASP A 16 -33.21 -32.16 30.25
N SER A 17 -32.88 -30.86 30.34
CA SER A 17 -33.84 -29.75 30.42
C SER A 17 -34.45 -29.30 29.09
N LEU A 18 -33.94 -29.82 27.97
CA LEU A 18 -34.45 -29.50 26.62
C LEU A 18 -35.69 -30.33 26.28
N SER A 19 -36.53 -29.79 25.41
CA SER A 19 -37.68 -30.53 24.87
C SER A 19 -37.23 -31.68 23.97
N GLU A 20 -38.07 -32.70 23.80
CA GLU A 20 -37.73 -33.87 22.98
C GLU A 20 -37.47 -33.51 21.50
N GLU A 21 -38.07 -32.43 21.00
CA GLU A 21 -37.81 -31.89 19.66
C GLU A 21 -36.41 -31.27 19.55
N GLU A 22 -35.98 -30.52 20.56
CA GLU A 22 -34.64 -29.92 20.62
C GLU A 22 -33.54 -30.97 20.82
N LYS A 23 -33.81 -32.01 21.63
CA LYS A 23 -32.90 -33.16 21.78
C LYS A 23 -32.74 -33.93 20.46
N ALA A 24 -33.84 -34.17 19.75
CA ALA A 24 -33.80 -34.83 18.45
C ALA A 24 -33.03 -33.99 17.41
N ASN A 25 -33.22 -32.66 17.42
CA ASN A 25 -32.51 -31.75 16.54
C ASN A 25 -31.00 -31.72 16.84
N LEU A 26 -30.60 -31.61 18.11
CA LEU A 26 -29.19 -31.66 18.53
C LEU A 26 -28.53 -33.00 18.19
N GLN A 27 -29.23 -34.12 18.37
CA GLN A 27 -28.73 -35.43 17.97
C GLN A 27 -28.55 -35.54 16.45
N SER A 28 -29.46 -34.95 15.67
CA SER A 28 -29.34 -34.92 14.20
C SER A 28 -28.13 -34.08 13.73
N ILE A 29 -27.90 -32.93 14.36
CA ILE A 29 -26.75 -32.06 14.06
C ILE A 29 -25.44 -32.75 14.46
N ALA A 30 -25.39 -33.38 15.63
CA ALA A 30 -24.21 -34.12 16.08
C ALA A 30 -23.90 -35.34 15.19
N GLN A 31 -24.93 -36.07 14.74
CA GLN A 31 -24.76 -37.16 13.78
C GLN A 31 -24.27 -36.68 12.42
N ASN A 32 -24.78 -35.53 11.94
CA ASN A 32 -24.33 -34.92 10.69
C ASN A 32 -22.86 -34.41 10.78
N MET A 33 -22.43 -33.90 11.94
CA MET A 33 -21.03 -33.54 12.18
C MET A 33 -20.11 -34.77 12.24
N MET A 34 -20.54 -35.88 12.86
CA MET A 34 -19.76 -37.13 12.89
C MET A 34 -19.67 -37.83 11.53
N ARG A 35 -20.64 -37.59 10.64
CA ARG A 35 -20.61 -38.07 9.26
C ARG A 35 -19.67 -37.29 8.35
N GLY A 36 -19.20 -36.12 8.78
CA GLY A 36 -18.37 -35.21 7.99
C GLY A 36 -19.15 -34.35 6.99
N ASP A 37 -20.48 -34.28 7.10
CA ASP A 37 -21.36 -33.51 6.20
C ASP A 37 -21.52 -32.03 6.61
N ILE A 38 -20.85 -31.63 7.70
CA ILE A 38 -20.74 -30.23 8.13
C ILE A 38 -19.25 -29.89 8.13
N GLU A 39 -18.77 -29.41 6.99
CA GLU A 39 -17.55 -28.60 6.98
C GLU A 39 -17.78 -27.37 7.87
N PRO A 40 -16.83 -26.99 8.74
CA PRO A 40 -16.97 -25.78 9.52
C PRO A 40 -17.14 -24.62 8.55
N ASN A 41 -18.28 -23.94 8.65
CA ASN A 41 -18.66 -22.76 7.88
C ASN A 41 -17.76 -21.54 8.19
N MET A 42 -16.50 -21.74 8.57
CA MET A 42 -15.47 -20.71 8.70
C MET A 42 -15.11 -20.13 7.33
N GLU A 43 -15.19 -20.92 6.26
CA GLU A 43 -14.88 -20.42 4.91
C GLU A 43 -16.00 -19.53 4.33
N ARG A 44 -17.28 -19.74 4.69
CA ARG A 44 -18.37 -18.87 4.21
C ARG A 44 -18.59 -17.64 5.09
N GLN A 45 -18.39 -17.75 6.42
CA GLN A 45 -18.47 -16.57 7.29
C GLN A 45 -17.26 -15.63 7.12
N ALA A 46 -16.09 -16.14 6.75
CA ALA A 46 -14.96 -15.30 6.32
C ALA A 46 -15.15 -14.66 4.94
N GLN A 47 -16.12 -15.12 4.14
CA GLN A 47 -16.44 -14.56 2.83
C GLN A 47 -17.53 -13.48 2.87
N GLU A 48 -18.33 -13.39 3.94
CA GLU A 48 -19.46 -12.45 4.05
C GLU A 48 -19.13 -11.13 4.78
N GLU A 49 -17.88 -10.91 5.20
CA GLU A 49 -17.31 -9.60 5.60
C GLU A 49 -16.10 -9.21 4.73
N ILE A 50 -16.08 -9.63 3.46
CA ILE A 50 -15.26 -8.91 2.48
C ILE A 50 -16.06 -7.65 2.16
N GLU A 51 -15.81 -6.59 2.92
CA GLU A 51 -16.08 -5.24 2.44
C GLU A 51 -15.48 -5.19 1.03
N GLU A 52 -16.30 -5.03 -0.02
CA GLU A 52 -15.82 -4.87 -1.40
C GLU A 52 -15.01 -3.57 -1.43
N THR A 53 -13.76 -3.67 -1.01
CA THR A 53 -12.78 -2.61 -1.07
C THR A 53 -12.44 -2.45 -2.54
N ASP A 54 -12.54 -1.22 -3.03
CA ASP A 54 -12.19 -0.92 -4.41
C ASP A 54 -10.77 -1.44 -4.70
N PRO A 55 -10.54 -2.07 -5.87
CA PRO A 55 -9.21 -2.51 -6.24
C PRO A 55 -8.19 -1.38 -6.12
N LEU A 56 -6.97 -1.69 -5.65
CA LEU A 56 -5.94 -0.69 -5.36
C LEU A 56 -5.67 0.27 -6.55
N PHE A 57 -5.68 -0.22 -7.79
CA PHE A 57 -5.49 0.62 -8.97
C PHE A 57 -6.58 1.69 -9.12
N GLN A 58 -7.82 1.41 -8.71
CA GLN A 58 -8.92 2.39 -8.72
C GLN A 58 -8.71 3.46 -7.65
N LYS A 59 -8.31 3.05 -6.44
CA LYS A 59 -7.96 3.96 -5.34
C LYS A 59 -6.80 4.90 -5.70
N LEU A 60 -5.89 4.44 -6.57
CA LEU A 60 -4.76 5.20 -7.08
C LEU A 60 -5.08 6.04 -8.33
N ASN A 61 -6.35 6.06 -8.79
CA ASN A 61 -6.77 6.72 -10.03
C ASN A 61 -5.98 6.24 -11.27
N MET A 62 -5.58 4.96 -11.30
CA MET A 62 -4.82 4.32 -12.38
C MET A 62 -5.67 3.31 -13.16
N ILE A 63 -5.28 3.04 -14.39
CA ILE A 63 -5.82 1.88 -15.11
C ILE A 63 -5.06 0.62 -14.70
N GLU A 64 -5.73 -0.54 -14.72
CA GLU A 64 -5.17 -1.82 -14.28
C GLU A 64 -3.86 -2.17 -15.00
N GLU A 65 -3.81 -2.04 -16.33
CA GLU A 65 -2.60 -2.31 -17.12
C GLU A 65 -1.42 -1.40 -16.73
N GLU A 66 -1.68 -0.13 -16.40
CA GLU A 66 -0.65 0.82 -15.96
C GLU A 66 -0.08 0.38 -14.60
N PHE A 67 -0.97 -0.02 -13.68
CA PHE A 67 -0.60 -0.48 -12.35
C PHE A 67 0.19 -1.80 -12.39
N GLU A 68 -0.27 -2.80 -13.15
CA GLU A 68 0.39 -4.10 -13.29
C GLU A 68 1.82 -4.00 -13.85
N ASN A 69 2.07 -3.00 -14.71
CA ASN A 69 3.38 -2.74 -15.29
C ASN A 69 4.34 -2.00 -14.34
N LEU A 70 3.87 -1.53 -13.18
CA LEU A 70 4.74 -0.88 -12.19
C LEU A 70 5.69 -1.90 -11.55
N PRO A 71 6.89 -1.47 -11.10
CA PRO A 71 7.76 -2.33 -10.31
C PRO A 71 7.04 -2.83 -9.05
N GLY A 72 7.13 -4.12 -8.72
CA GLY A 72 6.44 -4.69 -7.55
C GLY A 72 6.74 -3.94 -6.24
N THR A 73 8.00 -3.51 -6.04
CA THR A 73 8.36 -2.70 -4.85
C THR A 73 7.71 -1.32 -4.81
N MET A 74 7.31 -0.78 -5.96
CA MET A 74 6.52 0.44 -6.05
C MET A 74 5.06 0.15 -5.74
N GLN A 75 4.50 -0.96 -6.24
CA GLN A 75 3.15 -1.41 -5.91
C GLN A 75 2.99 -1.63 -4.40
N ASP A 76 3.91 -2.37 -3.77
CA ASP A 76 3.92 -2.62 -2.32
C ASP A 76 3.95 -1.31 -1.50
N ALA A 77 4.67 -0.30 -2.00
CA ALA A 77 4.75 0.99 -1.33
C ALA A 77 3.48 1.82 -1.49
N LEU A 78 2.78 1.70 -2.63
CA LEU A 78 1.50 2.36 -2.85
C LEU A 78 0.38 1.71 -2.05
N GLU A 79 0.36 0.38 -1.97
CA GLU A 79 -0.56 -0.37 -1.10
C GLU A 79 -0.40 0.07 0.35
N ALA A 80 0.83 0.05 0.87
CA ALA A 80 1.09 0.49 2.25
C ALA A 80 0.74 1.97 2.50
N ALA A 81 0.81 2.84 1.48
CA ALA A 81 0.38 4.24 1.64
C ALA A 81 -1.14 4.32 1.83
N ILE A 82 -1.89 3.59 0.99
CA ILE A 82 -3.35 3.54 1.00
C ILE A 82 -3.89 2.84 2.26
N ASP A 83 -3.30 1.71 2.66
CA ASP A 83 -3.67 1.00 3.89
C ASP A 83 -3.59 1.91 5.13
N LEU A 84 -2.56 2.77 5.18
CA LEU A 84 -2.39 3.73 6.26
C LEU A 84 -3.37 4.90 6.18
N GLU A 85 -3.80 5.30 4.98
CA GLU A 85 -4.86 6.29 4.84
C GLU A 85 -6.17 5.75 5.39
N GLU A 86 -6.56 4.55 4.96
CA GLU A 86 -7.81 3.88 5.35
C GLU A 86 -7.85 3.58 6.85
N TYR A 87 -6.69 3.26 7.43
CA TYR A 87 -6.56 3.10 8.88
C TYR A 87 -6.98 4.35 9.67
N TYR A 88 -6.83 5.55 9.08
CA TYR A 88 -7.14 6.84 9.69
C TYR A 88 -8.41 7.50 9.13
N ASP A 89 -9.21 6.85 8.27
CA ASP A 89 -10.36 7.49 7.62
C ASP A 89 -11.42 8.05 8.59
N GLU A 90 -11.49 7.52 9.80
CA GLU A 90 -12.41 7.99 10.85
C GLU A 90 -11.83 9.08 11.76
N ASP A 91 -10.53 9.39 11.65
CA ASP A 91 -9.83 10.37 12.50
C ASP A 91 -9.42 11.62 11.69
N LEU A 92 -10.21 12.68 11.85
CA LEU A 92 -10.00 13.95 11.16
C LEU A 92 -8.73 14.69 11.61
N ASP A 93 -8.19 14.35 12.79
CA ASP A 93 -6.97 14.96 13.36
C ASP A 93 -5.75 14.03 13.21
N ALA A 94 -5.87 12.94 12.44
CA ALA A 94 -4.79 12.00 12.21
C ALA A 94 -3.58 12.62 11.50
N ASP A 95 -2.40 12.07 11.79
CA ASP A 95 -1.15 12.41 11.14
C ASP A 95 -0.84 11.44 10.00
N TYR A 96 -0.91 11.93 8.77
CA TYR A 96 -0.68 11.15 7.54
C TYR A 96 0.79 11.11 7.11
N SER A 97 1.72 11.51 7.99
CA SER A 97 3.17 11.50 7.74
C SER A 97 3.68 10.12 7.28
N ALA A 98 3.12 9.04 7.83
CA ALA A 98 3.46 7.68 7.42
C ALA A 98 3.03 7.37 5.98
N SER A 99 1.81 7.73 5.57
CA SER A 99 1.33 7.57 4.19
C SER A 99 2.22 8.35 3.21
N VAL A 100 2.60 9.59 3.55
CA VAL A 100 3.51 10.41 2.74
C VAL A 100 4.88 9.75 2.58
N LEU A 101 5.41 9.12 3.63
CA LEU A 101 6.67 8.37 3.55
C LEU A 101 6.58 7.23 2.54
N PHE A 102 5.45 6.52 2.51
CA PHE A 102 5.24 5.43 1.56
C PHE A 102 5.04 5.91 0.11
N TYR A 103 4.33 7.02 -0.11
CA TYR A 103 4.29 7.66 -1.44
C TYR A 103 5.68 8.10 -1.92
N ALA A 104 6.48 8.71 -1.04
CA ALA A 104 7.84 9.08 -1.39
C ALA A 104 8.72 7.84 -1.69
N LYS A 105 8.49 6.74 -0.97
CA LYS A 105 9.14 5.45 -1.23
C LYS A 105 8.74 4.86 -2.59
N ALA A 106 7.47 4.97 -2.98
CA ALA A 106 7.00 4.57 -4.31
C ALA A 106 7.73 5.36 -5.41
N LEU A 107 7.79 6.69 -5.29
CA LEU A 107 8.55 7.54 -6.23
C LEU A 107 10.05 7.17 -6.27
N LEU A 108 10.65 6.89 -5.12
CA LEU A 108 12.05 6.45 -5.04
C LEU A 108 12.27 5.12 -5.77
N ASN A 109 11.34 4.18 -5.64
CA ASN A 109 11.41 2.88 -6.33
C ASN A 109 11.24 3.03 -7.85
N ALA A 110 10.39 3.96 -8.31
CA ALA A 110 10.31 4.35 -9.72
C ALA A 110 11.65 4.91 -10.22
N CYS A 111 12.26 5.86 -9.47
CA CYS A 111 13.57 6.42 -9.82
C CYS A 111 14.67 5.35 -9.86
N ARG A 112 14.69 4.43 -8.89
CA ARG A 112 15.69 3.34 -8.82
C ARG A 112 15.57 2.34 -9.96
N THR A 113 14.35 2.07 -10.40
CA THR A 113 14.11 1.12 -11.50
C THR A 113 14.43 1.76 -12.84
N SER A 114 13.89 2.95 -13.10
CA SER A 114 13.92 3.54 -14.43
C SER A 114 15.09 4.49 -14.65
N LEU A 115 15.48 5.26 -13.63
CA LEU A 115 16.43 6.38 -13.82
C LEU A 115 17.84 6.06 -13.38
N TYR A 116 18.01 5.15 -12.42
CA TYR A 116 19.33 4.76 -11.92
C TYR A 116 20.33 4.38 -13.04
N PRO A 117 19.95 3.62 -14.09
CA PRO A 117 20.88 3.32 -15.18
C PRO A 117 21.39 4.56 -15.92
N HIS A 118 20.56 5.60 -16.06
CA HIS A 118 20.91 6.85 -16.74
C HIS A 118 21.74 7.78 -15.87
N LEU A 119 21.50 7.76 -14.55
CA LEU A 119 22.06 8.69 -13.57
C LEU A 119 23.21 8.10 -12.74
N LYS A 120 23.57 6.83 -12.94
CA LYS A 120 24.57 6.12 -12.12
C LYS A 120 25.88 6.89 -11.91
N GLU A 121 26.39 7.52 -12.97
CA GLU A 121 27.63 8.31 -12.92
C GLU A 121 27.46 9.62 -12.14
N MET A 122 26.27 10.21 -12.21
CA MET A 122 25.89 11.46 -11.53
C MET A 122 25.54 11.25 -10.05
N LEU A 123 25.25 10.00 -9.66
CA LEU A 123 24.94 9.59 -8.27
C LEU A 123 26.19 9.28 -7.43
N ALA A 124 27.36 9.81 -7.81
CA ALA A 124 28.64 9.65 -7.10
C ALA A 124 29.03 8.17 -6.80
N GLY A 125 28.59 7.23 -7.65
CA GLY A 125 28.88 5.80 -7.48
C GLY A 125 28.08 5.11 -6.37
N MET A 126 27.07 5.76 -5.79
CA MET A 126 26.18 5.11 -4.82
C MET A 126 25.43 3.95 -5.47
N PRO A 127 25.38 2.76 -4.83
CA PRO A 127 24.52 1.67 -5.26
C PRO A 127 23.04 2.07 -5.26
N SER A 128 22.24 1.53 -6.19
CA SER A 128 20.80 1.84 -6.30
C SER A 128 20.05 1.73 -4.96
N ALA A 129 20.33 0.68 -4.18
CA ALA A 129 19.72 0.46 -2.86
C ALA A 129 20.03 1.54 -1.81
N GLN A 130 21.12 2.30 -1.99
CA GLN A 130 21.56 3.37 -1.08
C GLN A 130 21.15 4.77 -1.56
N THR A 131 20.57 4.87 -2.76
CA THR A 131 20.08 6.16 -3.27
C THR A 131 18.88 6.65 -2.46
N THR A 132 18.71 7.96 -2.39
CA THR A 132 17.56 8.64 -1.80
C THR A 132 16.95 9.62 -2.81
N LEU A 133 15.73 10.08 -2.60
CA LEU A 133 15.15 11.15 -3.41
C LEU A 133 16.04 12.40 -3.41
N PHE A 134 16.67 12.74 -2.28
CA PHE A 134 17.68 13.80 -2.21
C PHE A 134 18.86 13.56 -3.15
N SER A 135 19.39 12.33 -3.22
CA SER A 135 20.50 12.02 -4.13
C SER A 135 20.11 12.18 -5.60
N TYR A 136 18.88 11.80 -5.98
CA TYR A 136 18.36 12.04 -7.32
C TYR A 136 18.19 13.54 -7.59
N LEU A 137 17.69 14.31 -6.63
CA LEU A 137 17.57 15.77 -6.77
C LEU A 137 18.93 16.44 -7.02
N GLN A 138 19.97 16.04 -6.28
CA GLN A 138 21.33 16.55 -6.50
C GLN A 138 21.90 16.15 -7.86
N ALA A 139 21.59 14.92 -8.32
CA ALA A 139 21.98 14.45 -9.64
C ALA A 139 21.26 15.22 -10.76
N LEU A 140 20.04 15.69 -10.55
CA LEU A 140 19.22 16.45 -11.51
C LEU A 140 19.44 17.96 -11.44
N ASN A 141 20.68 18.41 -11.34
CA ASN A 141 21.02 19.83 -11.53
C ASN A 141 21.06 20.21 -13.01
N GLU A 142 20.99 21.52 -13.30
CA GLU A 142 20.93 22.07 -14.67
C GLU A 142 22.05 21.53 -15.58
N SER A 143 23.30 21.50 -15.10
CA SER A 143 24.44 21.00 -15.87
C SER A 143 24.30 19.52 -16.24
N ASN A 144 23.84 18.70 -15.30
CA ASN A 144 23.62 17.27 -15.53
C ASN A 144 22.43 17.02 -16.46
N ILE A 145 21.35 17.79 -16.34
CA ILE A 145 20.20 17.70 -17.24
C ILE A 145 20.62 18.00 -18.68
N HIS A 146 21.39 19.08 -18.92
CA HIS A 146 21.94 19.36 -20.25
C HIS A 146 22.78 18.21 -20.78
N THR A 147 23.64 17.63 -19.94
CA THR A 147 24.47 16.47 -20.31
C THR A 147 23.61 15.25 -20.69
N LEU A 148 22.50 14.98 -19.99
CA LEU A 148 21.59 13.88 -20.31
C LEU A 148 20.90 14.10 -21.66
N VAL A 149 20.43 15.33 -21.90
CA VAL A 149 19.76 15.70 -23.15
C VAL A 149 20.73 15.64 -24.33
N ASP A 150 21.97 16.09 -24.17
CA ASP A 150 23.02 15.99 -25.19
C ASP A 150 23.39 14.53 -25.50
N GLN A 151 23.24 13.63 -24.53
CA GLN A 151 23.37 12.18 -24.70
C GLN A 151 22.12 11.54 -25.34
N GLY A 152 21.09 12.32 -25.65
CA GLY A 152 19.83 11.84 -26.22
C GLY A 152 18.92 11.11 -25.24
N LYS A 153 19.11 11.29 -23.93
CA LYS A 153 18.31 10.66 -22.87
C LYS A 153 17.20 11.60 -22.41
N GLY A 154 15.96 11.32 -22.83
CA GLY A 154 14.78 12.12 -22.48
C GLY A 154 14.85 13.60 -22.90
N GLU A 155 13.81 14.34 -22.56
CA GLU A 155 13.69 15.77 -22.86
C GLU A 155 13.99 16.64 -21.63
N SER A 156 14.55 17.83 -21.86
CA SER A 156 14.88 18.79 -20.78
C SER A 156 13.66 19.13 -19.91
N ALA A 157 12.48 19.29 -20.52
CA ALA A 157 11.24 19.59 -19.80
C ALA A 157 10.82 18.46 -18.86
N THR A 158 10.94 17.20 -19.30
CA THR A 158 10.62 16.02 -18.48
C THR A 158 11.56 15.91 -17.29
N TRP A 159 12.87 16.12 -17.50
CA TRP A 159 13.85 16.13 -16.41
C TRP A 159 13.60 17.26 -15.40
N ALA A 160 13.29 18.47 -15.87
CA ALA A 160 12.98 19.60 -15.01
C ALA A 160 11.69 19.39 -14.20
N SER A 161 10.67 18.79 -14.83
CA SER A 161 9.41 18.43 -14.15
C SER A 161 9.65 17.38 -13.07
N LEU A 162 10.45 16.35 -13.37
CA LEU A 162 10.84 15.35 -12.39
C LEU A 162 11.65 15.95 -11.23
N ALA A 163 12.61 16.84 -11.50
CA ALA A 163 13.37 17.52 -10.45
C ALA A 163 12.45 18.34 -9.52
N THR A 164 11.44 18.99 -10.11
CA THR A 164 10.41 19.75 -9.37
C THR A 164 9.57 18.83 -8.50
N LEU A 165 9.10 17.70 -9.04
CA LEU A 165 8.35 16.68 -8.29
C LEU A 165 9.17 16.13 -7.12
N ILE A 166 10.44 15.76 -7.36
CA ILE A 166 11.32 15.24 -6.32
C ILE A 166 11.54 16.31 -5.24
N SER A 167 11.74 17.58 -5.62
CA SER A 167 11.87 18.68 -4.66
C SER A 167 10.60 18.87 -3.84
N PHE A 168 9.42 18.76 -4.46
CA PHE A 168 8.14 18.80 -3.76
C PHE A 168 8.05 17.66 -2.74
N MET A 169 8.32 16.41 -3.14
CA MET A 169 8.26 15.27 -2.22
C MET A 169 9.32 15.33 -1.12
N GLN A 170 10.50 15.89 -1.40
CA GLN A 170 11.52 16.15 -0.36
C GLN A 170 11.01 17.12 0.70
N LEU A 171 10.30 18.18 0.30
CA LEU A 171 9.68 19.10 1.25
C LEU A 171 8.63 18.38 2.11
N GLN A 172 7.78 17.54 1.52
CA GLN A 172 6.77 16.80 2.29
C GLN A 172 7.40 15.78 3.24
N LEU A 173 8.49 15.12 2.84
CA LEU A 173 9.25 14.26 3.74
C LEU A 173 9.85 15.02 4.92
N GLN A 174 10.39 16.22 4.70
CA GLN A 174 10.86 17.07 5.79
C GLN A 174 9.73 17.48 6.72
N ARG A 175 8.55 17.84 6.16
CA ARG A 175 7.37 18.14 6.98
C ARG A 175 6.95 16.92 7.81
N ALA A 176 6.87 15.74 7.20
CA ALA A 176 6.54 14.50 7.89
C ALA A 176 7.55 14.09 8.98
N GLU A 177 8.80 14.57 8.91
CA GLU A 177 9.83 14.30 9.93
C GLU A 177 9.73 15.25 11.14
N TYR A 178 9.36 16.52 10.90
CA TYR A 178 9.46 17.60 11.90
C TYR A 178 8.12 18.21 12.31
N ASP A 179 7.03 17.85 11.64
CA ASP A 179 5.67 18.36 11.81
C ASP A 179 4.66 17.23 11.49
N THR A 180 3.38 17.55 11.56
CA THR A 180 2.26 16.67 11.17
C THR A 180 1.81 16.95 9.74
N ILE A 181 1.29 15.93 9.08
CA ILE A 181 0.63 16.04 7.78
C ILE A 181 -0.86 15.85 7.98
N SER A 182 -1.64 16.90 7.72
CA SER A 182 -3.10 16.83 7.76
C SER A 182 -3.67 16.10 6.53
N TYR A 183 -4.93 15.69 6.61
CA TYR A 183 -5.63 15.14 5.43
C TYR A 183 -5.63 16.12 4.24
N ALA A 184 -5.79 17.42 4.49
CA ALA A 184 -5.76 18.43 3.43
C ALA A 184 -4.40 18.50 2.72
N ASP A 185 -3.31 18.36 3.48
CA ASP A 185 -1.95 18.26 2.91
C ASP A 185 -1.81 16.99 2.07
N LEU A 186 -2.29 15.85 2.60
CA LEU A 186 -2.27 14.58 1.89
C LEU A 186 -3.02 14.65 0.56
N VAL A 187 -4.20 15.28 0.51
CA VAL A 187 -4.97 15.46 -0.73
C VAL A 187 -4.16 16.23 -1.78
N VAL A 188 -3.43 17.27 -1.39
CA VAL A 188 -2.53 18.02 -2.30
C VAL A 188 -1.41 17.12 -2.82
N ILE A 189 -0.83 16.28 -1.95
CA ILE A 189 0.22 15.33 -2.33
C ILE A 189 -0.31 14.29 -3.32
N LYS A 190 -1.47 13.70 -3.04
CA LYS A 190 -2.12 12.73 -3.93
C LYS A 190 -2.48 13.35 -5.26
N HIS A 191 -2.97 14.59 -5.28
CA HIS A 191 -3.25 15.30 -6.52
C HIS A 191 -1.99 15.42 -7.39
N GLN A 192 -0.87 15.86 -6.81
CA GLN A 192 0.39 16.00 -7.53
C GLN A 192 0.97 14.66 -8.00
N LEU A 193 0.78 13.57 -7.24
CA LEU A 193 1.36 12.27 -7.60
C LEU A 193 0.49 11.46 -8.55
N LEU A 194 -0.80 11.37 -8.24
CA LEU A 194 -1.74 10.41 -8.82
C LEU A 194 -2.61 11.06 -9.90
N ASP A 195 -3.21 12.22 -9.61
CA ASP A 195 -4.15 12.86 -10.54
C ASP A 195 -3.42 13.48 -11.73
N THR A 196 -2.30 14.16 -11.50
CA THR A 196 -1.46 14.68 -12.61
C THR A 196 -0.58 13.62 -13.23
N LYS A 197 -0.55 12.40 -12.67
CA LYS A 197 0.27 11.26 -13.09
C LYS A 197 1.78 11.48 -12.99
N ASP A 198 2.22 12.48 -12.22
CA ASP A 198 3.65 12.80 -12.13
C ASP A 198 4.48 11.68 -11.51
N LEU A 199 3.86 10.82 -10.68
CA LEU A 199 4.49 9.63 -10.12
C LEU A 199 5.08 8.71 -11.21
N LEU A 200 4.58 8.81 -12.45
CA LEU A 200 5.00 8.01 -13.59
C LEU A 200 6.04 8.69 -14.49
N LEU A 201 6.40 9.96 -14.23
CA LEU A 201 7.45 10.68 -14.95
C LEU A 201 8.78 9.91 -15.06
N PRO A 202 9.23 9.14 -14.04
CA PRO A 202 10.44 8.33 -14.16
C PRO A 202 10.44 7.33 -15.33
N PHE A 203 9.26 6.86 -15.75
CA PHE A 203 9.11 5.91 -16.86
C PHE A 203 8.98 6.59 -18.23
N ALA A 204 8.69 7.89 -18.27
CA ALA A 204 8.59 8.67 -19.50
C ALA A 204 9.96 9.04 -20.10
N ILE A 205 11.05 8.73 -19.39
CA ILE A 205 12.41 9.05 -19.78
C ILE A 205 13.02 7.81 -20.45
N SER A 206 13.20 7.87 -21.77
CA SER A 206 13.88 6.86 -22.60
C SER A 206 15.30 7.27 -22.98
#